data_AF-A0A7C9B317-F1
#
_entry.id   AF-A0A7C9B317-F1
#
_cell.length_a   1.000
_cell.length_b   1.000
_cell.length_c   1.000
_cell.angle_alpha   90.00
_cell.angle_beta   90.00
_cell.angle_gamma   90.00
#
_symmetry.space_group_name_H-M   'P 1'
#
loop_
_entity.id
_entity.type
_entity.pdbx_description
1 polymer ?
#
loop_
_entity_poly.entity_id
_entity_poly.type
_entity_poly.pdbx_seq_one_letter_code
_entity_poly.pdbx_strand_id
1 'polypeptide(L)'
;QSLLAQIKGSCRKHGVRVSGQNLSVSGVTAGFGEMKKNLLEDNGLVDLFMYQRMGADFFSPKHFPLFTEFVRSLNQLDLDEDDMPQGKGVMTSVQAMAEAQAT
;
A
#
# COMPACT_ATOMS: atom_id res chain seq x y z
N GLN A 1 -12.18 23.80 5.48
CA GLN A 1 -11.68 22.94 6.58
C GLN A 1 -12.50 21.66 6.59
N SER A 2 -11.89 20.47 6.43
CA SER A 2 -12.64 19.20 6.49
C SER A 2 -12.90 18.79 7.96
N LEU A 3 -13.93 17.97 8.21
CA LEU A 3 -14.23 17.44 9.54
C LEU A 3 -13.03 16.69 10.14
N LEU A 4 -12.34 15.90 9.31
CA LEU A 4 -11.16 15.14 9.73
C LEU A 4 -10.03 16.04 10.23
N ALA A 5 -9.77 17.17 9.55
CA ALA A 5 -8.74 18.12 9.96
C ALA A 5 -9.07 18.76 11.33
N GLN A 6 -10.35 19.06 11.59
CA GLN A 6 -10.78 19.61 12.88
C GLN A 6 -10.61 18.60 14.01
N ILE A 7 -10.99 17.34 13.79
CA ILE A 7 -10.83 16.26 14.77
C ILE A 7 -9.34 16.06 15.08
N LYS A 8 -8.51 15.90 14.04
CA LYS A 8 -7.06 15.78 14.15
C LYS A 8 -6.43 16.92 14.93
N GLY A 9 -6.80 18.17 14.61
CA GLY A 9 -6.27 19.36 15.29
C GLY A 9 -6.64 19.40 16.78
N SER A 10 -7.88 19.03 17.12
CA SER A 10 -8.31 18.93 18.52
C SER A 10 -7.56 17.84 19.28
N CYS A 11 -7.41 16.65 18.69
CA CYS A 11 -6.66 15.55 19.29
C CYS A 11 -5.18 15.91 19.52
N ARG A 12 -4.54 16.56 18.52
CA ARG A 12 -3.17 17.06 18.62
C ARG A 12 -3.01 18.01 19.80
N LYS A 13 -3.95 18.96 19.96
CA LYS A 13 -3.93 19.95 21.04
C LYS A 13 -3.95 19.29 22.44
N HIS A 14 -4.60 18.14 22.57
CA HIS A 14 -4.71 17.40 23.83
C HIS A 14 -3.67 16.30 23.98
N GLY A 15 -2.76 16.12 23.01
CA GLY A 15 -1.72 15.10 23.05
C GLY A 15 -2.25 13.66 23.04
N VAL A 16 -3.46 13.44 22.53
CA VAL A 16 -4.05 12.09 22.45
C VAL A 16 -3.69 11.42 21.13
N ARG A 17 -3.52 10.10 21.19
CA ARG A 17 -3.32 9.25 20.02
C ARG A 17 -4.58 9.17 19.18
N VAL A 18 -4.41 9.09 17.86
CA VAL A 18 -5.54 9.01 16.93
C VAL A 18 -5.45 7.70 16.14
N SER A 19 -6.56 6.97 16.10
CA SER A 19 -6.70 5.76 15.28
C SER A 19 -7.98 5.84 14.47
N GLY A 20 -8.04 5.13 13.33
CA GLY A 20 -9.19 5.25 12.45
C GLY A 20 -9.39 4.06 11.50
N GLN A 21 -10.49 4.13 10.76
CA GLN A 21 -10.87 3.17 9.72
C GLN A 21 -11.59 3.88 8.56
N ASN A 22 -11.62 3.27 7.38
CA ASN A 22 -12.48 3.75 6.29
C ASN A 22 -13.95 3.39 6.54
N LEU A 23 -14.87 4.28 6.18
CA LEU A 23 -16.31 4.08 6.36
C LEU A 23 -16.90 3.11 5.34
N SER A 24 -16.51 3.24 4.08
CA SER A 24 -16.97 2.40 2.98
C SER A 24 -15.79 1.74 2.26
N VAL A 25 -16.03 0.55 1.72
CA VAL A 25 -15.18 -0.05 0.70
C VAL A 25 -15.49 0.71 -0.59
N SER A 26 -14.88 1.87 -0.77
CA SER A 26 -15.03 2.62 -2.02
C SER A 26 -14.45 1.79 -3.16
N GLY A 27 -15.28 1.38 -4.11
CA GLY A 27 -14.83 0.71 -5.32
C GLY A 27 -13.84 1.60 -6.08
N VAL A 28 -12.66 1.03 -6.34
CA VAL A 28 -11.70 1.40 -7.39
C VAL A 28 -11.09 2.82 -7.28
N THR A 29 -9.78 2.81 -7.01
CA THR A 29 -8.74 3.84 -7.19
C THR A 29 -8.86 5.18 -6.46
N ALA A 30 -10.02 5.84 -6.41
CA ALA A 30 -10.13 7.17 -5.79
C ALA A 30 -9.93 7.12 -4.26
N GLY A 31 -10.41 6.05 -3.61
CA GLY A 31 -10.36 5.93 -2.15
C GLY A 31 -8.96 5.81 -1.56
N PHE A 32 -8.05 5.07 -2.21
CA PHE A 32 -6.69 4.87 -1.69
C PHE A 32 -5.84 6.14 -1.71
N GLY A 33 -5.99 6.97 -2.73
CA GLY A 33 -5.31 8.27 -2.79
C GLY A 33 -5.74 9.20 -1.65
N GLU A 34 -7.05 9.28 -1.41
CA GLU A 34 -7.60 10.11 -0.32
C GLU A 34 -7.25 9.53 1.06
N MET A 35 -7.31 8.21 1.24
CA MET A 35 -6.84 7.55 2.46
C MET A 35 -5.37 7.85 2.73
N LYS A 36 -4.51 7.70 1.72
CA LYS A 36 -3.08 8.00 1.84
C LYS A 36 -2.85 9.44 2.24
N LYS A 37 -3.50 10.38 1.56
CA LYS A 37 -3.46 11.80 1.89
C LYS A 37 -3.88 12.03 3.34
N ASN A 38 -4.98 11.43 3.77
CA ASN A 38 -5.48 11.54 5.14
C ASN A 38 -4.57 10.87 6.19
N LEU A 39 -3.72 9.92 5.84
CA LEU A 39 -2.78 9.29 6.77
C LEU A 39 -1.45 10.05 6.85
N LEU A 40 -0.96 10.55 5.71
CA LEU A 40 0.35 11.18 5.60
C LEU A 40 0.31 12.71 5.79
N GLU A 41 -0.77 13.38 5.42
CA GLU A 41 -0.94 14.79 5.77
C GLU A 41 -1.02 14.93 7.29
N ASP A 42 -0.36 15.99 7.78
CA ASP A 42 -0.32 16.38 9.18
C ASP A 42 0.64 15.55 10.08
N ASN A 43 1.85 15.27 9.58
CA ASN A 43 2.97 14.66 10.33
C ASN A 43 2.61 13.35 11.05
N GLY A 44 1.83 12.47 10.40
CA GLY A 44 1.59 11.12 10.92
C GLY A 44 0.75 11.09 12.20
N LEU A 45 -0.21 12.01 12.35
CA LEU A 45 -1.08 12.04 13.54
C LEU A 45 -1.90 10.75 13.74
N VAL A 46 -2.10 9.96 12.69
CA VAL A 46 -2.81 8.69 12.79
C VAL A 46 -1.81 7.60 13.15
N ASP A 47 -1.84 7.17 14.42
CA ASP A 47 -1.00 6.10 14.95
C ASP A 47 -1.33 4.71 14.38
N LEU A 48 -2.62 4.47 14.12
CA LEU A 48 -3.13 3.16 13.70
C LEU A 48 -4.30 3.33 12.75
N PHE A 49 -4.27 2.60 11.65
CA PHE A 49 -5.36 2.59 10.67
C PHE A 49 -5.80 1.15 10.38
N MET A 50 -7.12 0.92 10.41
CA MET A 50 -7.75 -0.36 10.10
C MET A 50 -8.51 -0.26 8.78
N TYR A 51 -8.19 -1.14 7.83
CA TYR A 51 -8.90 -1.22 6.56
C TYR A 51 -10.09 -2.18 6.65
N GLN A 52 -11.30 -1.69 6.38
CA GLN A 52 -12.59 -2.36 6.52
C GLN A 52 -13.21 -2.59 5.12
N ARG A 53 -13.67 -3.77 4.71
CA ARG A 53 -13.47 -5.15 5.21
C ARG A 53 -12.82 -6.00 4.12
N MET A 54 -12.08 -7.03 4.51
CA MET A 54 -11.56 -8.05 3.61
C MET A 54 -12.65 -9.06 3.20
N GLY A 55 -13.59 -8.62 2.37
CA GLY A 55 -14.63 -9.49 1.77
C GLY A 55 -14.14 -10.26 0.55
N ALA A 56 -15.02 -11.02 -0.11
CA ALA A 56 -14.66 -11.75 -1.35
C ALA A 56 -14.08 -10.83 -2.43
N ASP A 57 -14.65 -9.62 -2.59
CA ASP A 57 -14.19 -8.64 -3.59
C ASP A 57 -12.79 -8.09 -3.29
N PHE A 58 -12.38 -8.07 -2.01
CA PHE A 58 -11.06 -7.60 -1.61
C PHE A 58 -9.95 -8.44 -2.23
N PHE A 59 -10.13 -9.77 -2.25
CA PHE A 59 -9.20 -10.73 -2.83
C PHE A 59 -9.36 -10.88 -4.35
N SER A 60 -10.19 -10.05 -4.99
CA SER A 60 -10.32 -10.09 -6.44
C SER A 60 -9.01 -9.64 -7.11
N PRO A 61 -8.68 -10.18 -8.30
CA PRO A 61 -7.51 -9.75 -9.09
C PRO A 61 -7.50 -8.26 -9.45
N LYS A 62 -8.65 -7.58 -9.33
CA LYS A 62 -8.77 -6.13 -9.58
C LYS A 62 -8.46 -5.30 -8.34
N HIS A 63 -8.80 -5.79 -7.14
CA HIS A 63 -8.73 -4.99 -5.92
C HIS A 63 -7.44 -5.26 -5.12
N PHE A 64 -7.06 -6.53 -4.97
CA PHE A 64 -5.93 -6.90 -4.11
C PHE A 64 -4.61 -6.21 -4.51
N PRO A 65 -4.24 -6.13 -5.81
CA PRO A 65 -3.02 -5.42 -6.20
C PRO A 65 -3.02 -3.92 -5.86
N LEU A 66 -4.18 -3.26 -5.95
CA LEU A 66 -4.31 -1.84 -5.59
C LEU A 66 -4.14 -1.63 -4.08
N PHE A 67 -4.66 -2.56 -3.29
CA PHE A 67 -4.49 -2.53 -1.84
C PHE A 67 -3.03 -2.75 -1.44
N THR A 68 -2.33 -3.73 -2.05
CA THR A 68 -0.92 -3.99 -1.72
C THR A 68 -0.02 -2.83 -2.13
N GLU A 69 -0.27 -2.21 -3.30
CA GLU A 69 0.38 -0.97 -3.70
C GLU A 69 0.15 0.16 -2.68
N PHE A 70 -1.09 0.36 -2.25
CA PHE A 70 -1.44 1.34 -1.22
C PHE A 70 -0.64 1.14 0.07
N VAL A 71 -0.61 -0.09 0.61
CA VAL A 71 0.13 -0.43 1.85
C VAL A 71 1.63 -0.18 1.70
N ARG A 72 2.24 -0.63 0.59
CA ARG A 72 3.67 -0.38 0.31
C ARG A 72 3.97 1.11 0.28
N SER A 73 3.06 1.89 -0.31
CA SER A 73 3.21 3.33 -0.44
C SER A 73 3.11 4.11 0.89
N LEU A 74 2.60 3.49 1.96
CA LEU A 74 2.55 4.09 3.30
C LEU A 74 3.81 3.80 4.12
N ASN A 75 4.29 2.56 4.04
CA ASN A 75 5.33 2.07 4.94
C ASN A 75 6.73 2.05 4.31
N GLN A 76 6.88 2.45 3.04
CA GLN A 76 8.12 2.30 2.26
C GLN A 76 8.68 0.88 2.37
N LEU A 77 7.79 -0.12 2.37
CA LEU A 77 8.21 -1.51 2.42
C LEU A 77 8.83 -1.85 1.08
N ASP A 78 10.07 -2.34 1.13
CA ASP A 78 10.71 -2.94 -0.03
C ASP A 78 9.84 -4.09 -0.55
N LEU A 79 9.75 -4.20 -1.88
CA LEU A 79 9.07 -5.31 -2.55
C LEU A 79 9.93 -6.56 -2.41
N ASP A 80 9.37 -7.62 -1.84
CA ASP A 80 9.99 -8.93 -1.90
C ASP A 80 10.14 -9.36 -3.37
N GLU A 81 11.22 -10.08 -3.70
CA GLU A 81 11.52 -10.49 -5.08
C GLU A 81 10.37 -11.30 -5.71
N ASP A 82 9.62 -12.06 -4.90
CA ASP A 82 8.46 -12.86 -5.32
C ASP A 82 7.23 -12.01 -5.68
N ASP A 83 7.16 -10.77 -5.18
CA ASP A 83 6.08 -9.81 -5.42
C ASP A 83 6.36 -8.89 -6.62
N MET A 84 7.59 -8.92 -7.14
CA MET A 84 7.96 -8.17 -8.34
C MET A 84 7.23 -8.73 -9.55
N PRO A 85 6.77 -7.88 -10.50
CA PRO A 85 6.12 -8.35 -11.70
C PRO A 85 7.09 -9.23 -12.50
N GLN A 86 6.89 -10.55 -12.42
CA GLN A 86 7.61 -11.53 -13.22
C GLN A 86 7.33 -11.17 -14.68
N GLY A 87 8.37 -10.71 -15.39
CA GLY A 87 8.25 -10.31 -16.77
C GLY A 87 7.51 -11.39 -17.56
N LYS A 88 6.38 -11.03 -18.17
CA LYS A 88 5.65 -11.92 -19.08
C LYS A 88 6.67 -12.51 -20.06
N GLY A 89 6.76 -13.83 -20.08
CA GLY A 89 7.85 -14.59 -20.71
C GLY A 89 8.38 -13.98 -22.00
N VAL A 90 9.62 -13.50 -21.93
CA VAL A 90 10.54 -13.59 -23.05
C VAL A 90 11.51 -14.70 -22.68
N MET A 91 11.34 -15.83 -23.34
CA MET A 91 12.26 -16.95 -23.31
C MET A 91 13.57 -16.51 -23.97
N THR A 92 14.46 -15.84 -23.23
CA THR A 92 15.86 -15.74 -23.64
C THR A 92 16.58 -16.98 -23.16
N SER A 93 16.61 -17.99 -24.03
CA SER A 93 17.66 -19.01 -24.00
C SER A 93 19.02 -18.33 -24.02
N VAL A 94 19.73 -18.37 -22.90
CA VAL A 94 21.20 -18.30 -22.88
C VAL A 94 21.71 -19.37 -21.92
N GLN A 95 21.65 -20.60 -22.40
CA GLN A 95 22.53 -21.68 -21.98
C GLN A 95 23.56 -21.87 -23.11
N ALA A 96 24.79 -21.37 -22.91
CA ALA A 96 26.05 -21.79 -23.55
C ALA A 96 27.11 -20.72 -23.23
N MET A 97 28.29 -20.96 -22.66
CA MET A 97 28.97 -22.16 -22.17
C MET A 97 29.87 -21.71 -21.02
N ALA A 98 29.84 -22.45 -19.91
CA ALA A 98 31.00 -22.51 -19.02
C ALA A 98 31.97 -23.54 -19.60
N GLU A 99 33.25 -23.40 -19.27
CA GLU A 99 34.39 -24.29 -19.56
C GLU A 99 35.22 -23.93 -20.82
N ALA A 100 36.30 -23.16 -20.60
CA ALA A 100 37.60 -23.42 -21.21
C ALA A 100 38.70 -22.52 -20.59
N GLN A 101 39.20 -22.85 -19.39
CA GLN A 101 40.57 -22.51 -18.98
C GLN A 101 41.10 -23.59 -18.02
N ALA A 102 41.56 -24.70 -18.59
CA ALA A 102 42.55 -25.58 -18.01
C ALA A 102 43.23 -26.33 -19.16
N THR A 103 44.33 -25.77 -19.68
CA THR A 103 45.61 -26.43 -20.00
C THR A 103 46.59 -25.34 -20.44
#